data_AF-A0A7R9AH54-F1
#
_entry.id   AF-A0A7R9AH54-F1
#
_cell.length_a   1.000
_cell.length_b   1.000
_cell.length_c   1.000
_cell.angle_alpha   90.00
_cell.angle_beta   90.00
_cell.angle_gamma   90.00
#
_symmetry.space_group_name_H-M   'P 1'
#
loop_
_entity.id
_entity.type
_entity.pdbx_description
1 polymer ?
#
loop_
_entity_poly.entity_id
_entity_poly.type
_entity_poly.pdbx_seq_one_letter_code
_entity_poly.pdbx_strand_id
1 'polypeptide(L)'
;MDKLGRFVGLPGVFLASLFAASLSTLSSGMNSVAAVILEAVRETQFGKHLSDHRTATYTKLIATGSGVVTMALAFVVGRTGGGILQMVVIVTSITAGPTLCLFLTAVLCPFVNKHGAIAGVMASLATTSWLGFGSYIAGVPGPTPLHSSVDRCPFNVSVTPPPPPPDLDK
;
A
#
# COMPACT_ATOMS: atom_id res chain seq x y z
N MET A 1 -20.59 -2.65 10.84
CA MET A 1 -20.28 -3.15 12.20
C MET A 1 -21.41 -4.03 12.75
N ASP A 2 -22.35 -4.43 11.89
CA ASP A 2 -23.65 -4.99 12.26
C ASP A 2 -23.61 -6.49 12.55
N LYS A 3 -22.47 -7.15 12.28
CA LYS A 3 -22.30 -8.59 12.48
C LYS A 3 -21.70 -8.97 13.85
N LEU A 4 -21.02 -8.04 14.55
CA LEU A 4 -20.36 -8.29 15.84
C LEU A 4 -20.95 -7.47 17.01
N GLY A 5 -21.96 -6.63 16.77
CA GLY A 5 -22.58 -5.78 17.80
C GLY A 5 -23.26 -6.55 18.94
N ARG A 6 -23.46 -7.88 18.79
CA ARG A 6 -24.00 -8.75 19.83
C ARG A 6 -23.01 -9.03 20.98
N PHE A 7 -21.71 -8.81 20.76
CA PHE A 7 -20.67 -9.03 21.76
C PHE A 7 -20.00 -7.71 22.15
N VAL A 8 -20.36 -7.18 23.32
CA VAL A 8 -19.76 -5.98 23.90
C VAL A 8 -18.24 -6.21 24.08
N GLY A 9 -17.42 -5.27 23.62
CA GLY A 9 -15.95 -5.32 23.71
C GLY A 9 -15.25 -5.94 22.50
N LEU A 10 -15.88 -6.89 21.79
CA LEU A 10 -15.27 -7.56 20.63
C LEU A 10 -14.98 -6.62 19.44
N PRO A 11 -15.89 -5.67 19.07
CA PRO A 11 -15.58 -4.65 18.07
C PRO A 11 -14.40 -3.75 18.46
N GLY A 12 -14.21 -3.48 19.75
CA GLY A 12 -13.13 -2.65 20.27
C GLY A 12 -11.76 -3.34 20.13
N VAL A 13 -11.67 -4.61 20.52
CA VAL A 13 -10.45 -5.42 20.36
C VAL A 13 -10.12 -5.60 18.87
N PHE A 14 -11.12 -5.85 18.03
CA PHE A 14 -10.93 -5.94 16.58
C PHE A 14 -10.34 -4.65 16.00
N LEU A 15 -10.92 -3.49 16.33
CA LEU A 15 -10.45 -2.20 15.84
C LEU A 15 -9.05 -1.86 16.35
N ALA A 16 -8.76 -2.16 17.63
CA ALA A 16 -7.43 -2.00 18.21
C ALA A 16 -6.38 -2.86 17.48
N SER A 17 -6.71 -4.11 17.17
CA SER A 17 -5.81 -5.01 16.42
C SER A 17 -5.55 -4.53 14.99
N LEU A 18 -6.58 -4.01 14.30
CA LEU A 18 -6.47 -3.48 12.95
C LEU A 18 -5.54 -2.27 12.90
N PHE A 19 -5.75 -1.31 13.81
CA PHE A 19 -4.89 -0.14 13.90
C PHE A 19 -3.46 -0.49 14.30
N ALA A 20 -3.27 -1.41 15.25
CA ALA A 20 -1.93 -1.86 15.63
C ALA A 20 -1.19 -2.51 14.45
N ALA A 21 -1.86 -3.37 13.67
CA ALA A 21 -1.29 -3.98 12.48
C ALA A 21 -0.91 -2.93 11.42
N SER A 22 -1.82 -2.00 11.09
CA SER A 22 -1.55 -0.93 10.13
C SER A 22 -0.40 -0.01 10.56
N LEU A 23 -0.38 0.40 11.83
CA LEU A 23 0.67 1.25 12.38
C LEU A 23 2.04 0.56 12.41
N SER A 24 2.07 -0.77 12.64
CA SER A 24 3.30 -1.56 12.58
C SER A 24 3.92 -1.53 11.18
N THR A 25 3.14 -1.81 10.14
CA THR A 25 3.61 -1.74 8.74
C THR A 25 4.08 -0.33 8.37
N LEU A 26 3.31 0.70 8.75
CA LEU A 26 3.68 2.09 8.49
C LEU A 26 4.99 2.47 9.19
N SER A 27 5.17 2.06 10.45
CA SER A 27 6.40 2.34 11.21
C SER A 27 7.62 1.67 10.58
N SER A 28 7.53 0.38 10.22
CA SER A 28 8.60 -0.31 9.52
C SER A 28 8.94 0.36 8.17
N GLY A 29 7.93 0.79 7.41
CA GLY A 29 8.14 1.51 6.15
C GLY A 29 8.85 2.85 6.34
N MET A 30 8.36 3.70 7.25
CA MET A 30 8.96 5.01 7.55
C MET A 30 10.39 4.88 8.09
N ASN A 31 10.67 3.87 8.92
CA ASN A 31 12.01 3.63 9.44
C ASN A 31 12.99 3.22 8.32
N SER A 32 12.56 2.38 7.38
CA SER A 32 13.39 2.01 6.22
C SER A 32 13.67 3.21 5.31
N VAL A 33 12.67 4.05 5.03
CA VAL A 33 12.85 5.28 4.26
C VAL A 33 13.81 6.24 4.96
N ALA A 34 13.66 6.40 6.28
CA ALA A 34 14.56 7.25 7.07
C ALA A 34 16.00 6.74 7.04
N ALA A 35 16.21 5.42 7.08
CA ALA A 35 17.54 4.82 6.94
C ALA A 35 18.16 5.07 5.56
N VAL A 36 17.39 4.90 4.48
CA VAL A 36 17.87 5.13 3.11
C VAL A 36 18.26 6.60 2.88
N ILE A 37 17.43 7.54 3.34
CA ILE A 37 17.72 8.98 3.22
C ILE A 37 18.95 9.35 4.07
N LEU A 38 19.05 8.81 5.29
CA LEU A 38 20.21 9.04 6.14
C LEU A 38 21.51 8.55 5.47
N GLU A 39 21.49 7.39 4.83
CA GLU A 39 22.66 6.86 4.10
C GLU A 39 23.03 7.76 2.92
N ALA A 40 22.03 8.26 2.17
CA ALA A 40 22.26 9.21 1.08
C ALA A 40 22.88 10.54 1.58
N VAL A 41 22.42 11.06 2.73
CA VAL A 41 23.00 12.26 3.36
C VAL A 41 24.41 12.00 3.89
N ARG A 42 24.67 10.80 4.41
CA ARG A 42 25.99 10.39 4.92
C ARG A 42 27.04 10.34 3.81
N GLU A 43 26.68 9.74 2.67
CA GLU A 43 27.55 9.68 1.49
C GLU A 43 27.86 11.07 0.90
N THR A 44 26.93 12.02 0.99
CA THR A 44 27.03 13.33 0.30
C THR A 44 27.51 14.51 1.15
N GLN A 45 27.22 14.55 2.46
CA GLN A 45 27.36 15.79 3.26
C GLN A 45 28.36 15.70 4.43
N PHE A 46 28.55 14.53 5.05
CA PHE A 46 29.23 14.47 6.35
C PHE A 46 30.55 13.70 6.37
N GLY A 47 30.92 13.02 5.28
CA GLY A 47 31.94 11.98 5.36
C GLY A 47 31.52 10.89 6.34
N LYS A 48 32.25 9.77 6.40
CA LYS A 48 31.78 8.53 7.05
C LYS A 48 31.50 8.61 8.57
N HIS A 49 31.61 9.78 9.23
CA HIS A 49 31.63 9.90 10.68
C HIS A 49 30.57 10.89 11.23
N LEU A 50 29.33 10.42 11.36
CA LEU A 50 28.29 11.07 12.17
C LEU A 50 28.27 10.43 13.56
N SER A 51 28.24 11.25 14.61
CA SER A 51 28.06 10.77 15.99
C SER A 51 26.69 10.10 16.17
N ASP A 52 26.64 8.94 16.83
CA ASP A 52 25.42 8.13 17.04
C ASP A 52 24.23 8.94 17.55
N HIS A 53 24.48 9.91 18.43
CA HIS A 53 23.42 10.73 19.00
C HIS A 53 22.79 11.68 17.96
N ARG A 54 23.59 12.19 17.02
CA ARG A 54 23.11 13.03 15.92
C ARG A 54 22.40 12.18 14.88
N THR A 55 22.93 11.01 14.56
CA THR A 55 22.32 10.03 13.65
C THR A 55 20.90 9.70 14.09
N ALA A 56 20.70 9.36 15.37
CA ALA A 56 19.38 9.07 15.91
C ALA A 56 18.39 10.25 15.79
N THR A 57 18.86 11.48 16.04
CA THR A 57 18.02 12.69 15.89
C THR A 57 17.64 12.94 14.44
N TYR A 58 18.58 12.78 13.50
CA TYR A 58 18.29 12.93 12.07
C TYR A 58 17.33 11.86 11.56
N THR A 59 17.51 10.59 11.95
CA THR A 59 16.58 9.51 11.58
C THR A 59 15.17 9.79 12.09
N LYS A 60 15.02 10.26 13.34
CA LYS A 60 13.69 10.63 13.89
C LYS A 60 13.07 11.80 13.12
N LEU A 61 13.85 12.81 12.76
CA LEU A 61 13.38 13.97 12.00
C LEU A 61 12.91 13.56 10.59
N ILE A 62 13.72 12.74 9.90
CA ILE A 62 13.38 12.23 8.56
C ILE A 62 12.14 11.32 8.61
N ALA A 63 12.08 10.41 9.60
CA ALA A 63 10.92 9.54 9.77
C ALA A 63 9.63 10.37 9.99
N THR A 64 9.69 11.39 10.85
CA THR A 64 8.56 12.31 11.09
C THR A 64 8.16 13.06 9.82
N GLY A 65 9.13 13.58 9.06
CA GLY A 65 8.88 14.26 7.78
C GLY A 65 8.23 13.33 6.75
N SER A 66 8.71 12.09 6.64
CA SER A 66 8.11 11.09 5.73
C SER A 66 6.67 10.72 6.11
N GLY A 67 6.35 10.70 7.41
CA GLY A 67 4.98 10.51 7.90
C GLY A 67 4.05 11.66 7.52
N VAL A 68 4.51 12.91 7.64
CA VAL A 68 3.74 14.10 7.22
C VAL A 68 3.44 14.06 5.72
N VAL A 69 4.45 13.73 4.90
CA VAL A 69 4.28 13.59 3.45
C VAL A 69 3.27 12.48 3.13
N THR A 70 3.38 11.33 3.79
CA THR A 70 2.46 10.20 3.61
C THR A 70 1.02 10.58 3.97
N MET A 71 0.82 11.34 5.06
CA MET A 71 -0.50 11.83 5.46
C MET A 71 -1.08 12.79 4.41
N ALA A 72 -0.27 13.69 3.85
CA ALA A 72 -0.70 14.59 2.79
C ALA A 72 -1.13 13.82 1.52
N LEU A 73 -0.37 12.81 1.11
CA LEU A 73 -0.73 11.90 0.00
C LEU A 73 -2.05 11.15 0.27
N ALA A 74 -2.28 10.70 1.51
CA ALA A 74 -3.53 10.04 1.89
C ALA A 74 -4.76 10.93 1.63
N PHE A 75 -4.68 12.24 1.91
CA PHE A 75 -5.75 13.17 1.59
C PHE A 75 -6.01 13.30 0.08
N VAL A 76 -4.95 13.27 -0.73
CA VAL A 76 -5.08 13.33 -2.20
C VAL A 76 -5.77 12.07 -2.73
N VAL A 77 -5.32 10.89 -2.28
CA VAL A 77 -5.92 9.60 -2.68
C VAL A 77 -7.39 9.53 -2.25
N GLY A 78 -7.72 10.02 -1.05
CA GLY A 78 -9.11 10.08 -0.56
C GLY A 78 -10.04 10.93 -1.44
N ARG A 79 -9.51 11.88 -2.21
CA ARG A 79 -10.30 12.69 -3.17
C ARG A 79 -10.39 12.09 -4.57
N THR A 80 -9.65 11.02 -4.87
CA THR A 80 -9.52 10.50 -6.24
C THR A 80 -10.71 9.62 -6.67
N GLY A 81 -11.64 9.29 -5.78
CA GLY A 81 -12.93 8.63 -6.11
C GLY A 81 -12.85 7.21 -6.68
N GLY A 82 -11.65 6.68 -6.97
CA GLY A 82 -11.43 5.33 -7.50
C GLY A 82 -11.20 4.27 -6.43
N GLY A 83 -11.07 3.02 -6.87
CA GLY A 83 -10.89 1.86 -5.98
C GLY A 83 -9.57 1.88 -5.22
N ILE A 84 -9.61 2.17 -3.92
CA ILE A 84 -8.42 2.24 -3.04
C ILE A 84 -7.65 0.91 -3.02
N LEU A 85 -8.37 -0.22 -2.98
CA LEU A 85 -7.73 -1.54 -2.99
C LEU A 85 -6.96 -1.80 -4.29
N GLN A 86 -7.51 -1.38 -5.43
CA GLN A 86 -6.83 -1.48 -6.72
C GLN A 86 -5.54 -0.64 -6.74
N MET A 87 -5.59 0.58 -6.19
CA MET A 87 -4.42 1.45 -6.07
C MET A 87 -3.31 0.80 -5.24
N VAL A 88 -3.65 0.23 -4.07
CA VAL A 88 -2.67 -0.44 -3.22
C VAL A 88 -2.02 -1.62 -3.95
N VAL A 89 -2.80 -2.47 -4.61
CA VAL A 89 -2.28 -3.61 -5.37
C VAL A 89 -1.35 -3.16 -6.50
N ILE A 90 -1.72 -2.12 -7.25
CA ILE A 90 -0.90 -1.57 -8.34
C ILE A 90 0.43 -1.03 -7.79
N VAL A 91 0.39 -0.18 -6.78
CA VAL A 91 1.60 0.44 -6.20
C VAL A 91 2.53 -0.62 -5.62
N THR A 92 2.00 -1.58 -4.86
CA THR A 92 2.80 -2.69 -4.32
C THR A 92 3.42 -3.52 -5.43
N SER A 93 2.72 -3.77 -6.53
CA SER A 93 3.24 -4.55 -7.66
C SER A 93 4.35 -3.82 -8.44
N ILE A 94 4.18 -2.51 -8.69
CA ILE A 94 5.17 -1.68 -9.39
C ILE A 94 6.51 -1.67 -8.67
N THR A 95 6.51 -1.69 -7.32
CA THR A 95 7.77 -1.72 -6.55
C THR A 95 8.28 -3.14 -6.35
N ALA A 96 7.42 -4.08 -5.95
CA ALA A 96 7.84 -5.44 -5.62
C ALA A 96 8.39 -6.21 -6.82
N GLY A 97 7.83 -6.02 -8.03
CA GLY A 97 8.27 -6.72 -9.24
C GLY A 97 9.73 -6.44 -9.63
N PRO A 98 10.11 -5.17 -9.85
CA PRO A 98 11.50 -4.79 -10.14
C PRO A 98 12.47 -5.19 -9.02
N THR A 99 12.10 -5.05 -7.75
CA THR A 99 12.96 -5.44 -6.62
C THR A 99 13.21 -6.95 -6.59
N LEU A 100 12.17 -7.77 -6.83
CA LEU A 100 12.31 -9.22 -6.93
C LEU A 100 13.20 -9.60 -8.13
N CYS A 101 12.99 -8.97 -9.29
CA CYS A 101 13.80 -9.19 -10.48
C CYS A 101 15.27 -8.85 -10.25
N LEU A 102 15.54 -7.71 -9.59
CA LEU A 102 16.91 -7.29 -9.24
C LEU A 102 17.57 -8.30 -8.30
N PHE A 103 16.86 -8.77 -7.28
CA PHE A 103 17.37 -9.76 -6.35
C PHE A 103 17.69 -11.09 -7.05
N LEU A 104 16.77 -11.59 -7.88
CA LEU A 104 16.99 -12.81 -8.66
C LEU A 104 18.17 -12.66 -9.62
N THR A 105 18.30 -11.52 -10.29
CA THR A 105 19.41 -11.24 -11.19
C THR A 105 20.75 -11.21 -10.44
N ALA A 106 20.76 -10.64 -9.23
CA ALA A 106 21.95 -10.59 -8.38
C ALA A 106 22.42 -12.00 -7.94
N VAL A 107 21.49 -12.95 -7.77
CA VAL A 107 21.81 -14.31 -7.31
C VAL A 107 22.08 -15.27 -8.48
N LEU A 108 21.29 -15.21 -9.56
CA LEU A 108 21.30 -16.21 -10.63
C LEU A 108 22.20 -15.84 -11.82
N CYS A 109 22.48 -14.54 -12.02
CA CYS A 109 23.16 -14.06 -13.23
C CYS A 109 24.49 -13.38 -12.87
N PRO A 110 25.60 -14.14 -12.72
CA PRO A 110 26.91 -13.59 -12.39
C PRO A 110 27.52 -12.73 -13.52
N PHE A 111 26.92 -12.76 -14.71
CA PHE A 111 27.38 -12.04 -15.90
C PHE A 111 26.83 -10.61 -16.01
N VAL A 112 25.97 -10.16 -15.07
CA VAL A 112 25.28 -8.88 -15.16
C VAL A 112 26.13 -7.75 -14.57
N ASN A 113 26.44 -6.77 -15.42
CA ASN A 113 27.17 -5.57 -15.03
C ASN A 113 26.29 -4.57 -14.25
N LYS A 114 26.92 -3.73 -13.40
CA LYS A 114 26.25 -2.67 -12.64
C LYS A 114 25.39 -1.75 -13.52
N HIS A 115 25.90 -1.34 -14.68
CA HIS A 115 25.17 -0.49 -15.62
C HIS A 115 23.93 -1.19 -16.18
N GLY A 116 24.03 -2.49 -16.48
CA GLY A 116 22.90 -3.30 -16.94
C GLY A 116 21.83 -3.48 -15.87
N ALA A 117 22.24 -3.71 -14.62
CA ALA A 117 21.32 -3.80 -13.49
C ALA A 117 20.54 -2.50 -13.27
N ILE A 118 21.22 -1.34 -13.30
CA ILE A 118 20.57 -0.03 -13.14
C ILE A 118 19.60 0.24 -14.30
N ALA A 119 20.04 0.01 -15.55
CA ALA A 119 19.19 0.21 -16.72
C ALA A 119 17.95 -0.70 -16.71
N GLY A 120 18.10 -1.97 -16.30
CA GLY A 120 16.99 -2.93 -16.19
C GLY A 120 15.98 -2.54 -15.11
N VAL A 121 16.43 -2.07 -13.94
CA VAL A 121 15.55 -1.57 -12.88
C VAL A 121 14.80 -0.32 -13.34
N MET A 122 15.48 0.63 -13.99
CA MET A 122 14.84 1.85 -14.50
C MET A 122 13.82 1.54 -15.60
N ALA A 123 14.15 0.67 -16.55
CA ALA A 123 13.23 0.27 -17.62
C ALA A 123 12.00 -0.46 -17.06
N SER A 124 12.20 -1.43 -16.15
CA SER A 124 11.10 -2.17 -15.54
C SER A 124 10.20 -1.27 -14.68
N LEU A 125 10.76 -0.34 -13.90
CA LEU A 125 9.98 0.66 -13.17
C LEU A 125 9.16 1.54 -14.11
N ALA A 126 9.76 2.03 -15.21
CA ALA A 126 9.06 2.86 -16.18
C ALA A 126 7.90 2.10 -16.84
N THR A 127 8.16 0.88 -17.33
CA THR A 127 7.13 0.07 -18.00
C THR A 127 6.02 -0.35 -17.05
N THR A 128 6.34 -0.81 -15.84
CA THR A 128 5.32 -1.21 -14.85
C THR A 128 4.52 -0.02 -14.33
N SER A 129 5.15 1.14 -14.14
CA SER A 129 4.45 2.38 -13.78
C SER A 129 3.47 2.80 -14.87
N TRP A 130 3.92 2.79 -16.13
CA TRP A 130 3.06 3.10 -17.28
C TRP A 130 1.84 2.17 -17.34
N LEU A 131 2.05 0.86 -17.22
CA LEU A 131 0.97 -0.12 -17.25
C LEU A 131 0.04 -0.01 -16.05
N GLY A 132 0.58 0.17 -14.84
CA GLY A 132 -0.19 0.24 -13.61
C GLY A 132 -1.07 1.49 -13.55
N PHE A 133 -0.48 2.67 -13.69
CA PHE A 133 -1.24 3.93 -13.70
C PHE A 133 -2.12 4.04 -14.94
N GLY A 134 -1.67 3.56 -16.09
CA GLY A 134 -2.47 3.50 -17.31
C GLY A 134 -3.74 2.66 -17.13
N SER A 135 -3.64 1.50 -16.49
CA SER A 135 -4.80 0.65 -16.20
C SER A 135 -5.76 1.29 -15.19
N TYR A 136 -5.23 2.03 -14.21
CA TYR A 136 -6.04 2.75 -13.24
C TYR A 136 -6.80 3.93 -13.88
N ILE A 137 -6.13 4.73 -14.71
CA ILE A 137 -6.71 5.91 -15.38
C ILE A 137 -7.70 5.49 -16.47
N ALA A 138 -7.36 4.46 -17.25
CA ALA A 138 -8.24 3.94 -18.30
C ALA A 138 -9.50 3.24 -17.74
N GLY A 139 -9.58 3.05 -16.42
CA GLY A 139 -10.74 2.44 -15.76
C GLY A 139 -10.97 1.01 -16.23
N VAL A 140 -9.91 0.26 -16.56
CA VAL A 140 -10.05 -1.13 -17.00
C VAL A 140 -10.78 -1.89 -15.90
N PRO A 141 -11.98 -2.44 -16.17
CA PRO A 141 -12.75 -3.11 -15.14
C PRO A 141 -11.93 -4.25 -14.56
N GLY A 142 -11.96 -4.37 -13.23
CA GLY A 142 -11.36 -5.50 -12.54
C GLY A 142 -11.92 -6.83 -13.06
N PRO A 143 -11.34 -7.98 -12.64
CA PRO A 143 -11.79 -9.29 -13.08
C PRO A 143 -13.31 -9.38 -13.01
N THR A 144 -13.95 -9.66 -14.14
CA THR A 144 -15.41 -9.84 -14.19
C THR A 144 -15.78 -10.87 -13.12
N PRO A 145 -16.76 -10.57 -12.25
CA PRO A 145 -17.19 -11.56 -11.28
C PRO A 145 -17.55 -12.83 -12.05
N LEU A 146 -16.89 -13.93 -11.69
CA LEU A 146 -17.14 -15.23 -12.29
C LEU A 146 -18.65 -15.48 -12.24
N HIS A 147 -19.26 -15.98 -13.32
CA HIS A 147 -20.66 -16.41 -13.30
C HIS A 147 -20.81 -17.48 -12.21
N SER A 148 -21.23 -17.07 -11.02
CA SER A 148 -21.74 -17.98 -10.01
C SER A 148 -23.07 -18.49 -10.54
N SER A 149 -23.09 -19.69 -11.15
CA SER A 149 -24.33 -20.35 -11.52
C SER A 149 -25.19 -20.50 -10.26
N VAL A 150 -26.34 -19.84 -10.28
CA VAL A 150 -27.39 -19.89 -9.24
C VAL A 150 -28.47 -20.92 -9.59
N ASP A 151 -28.24 -21.78 -10.60
CA ASP A 151 -29.22 -22.73 -11.15
C ASP A 151 -29.75 -23.75 -10.11
N ARG A 152 -29.13 -23.84 -8.93
CA ARG A 152 -29.57 -24.69 -7.79
C ARG A 152 -29.70 -23.94 -6.46
N CYS A 153 -29.69 -22.61 -6.45
CA CYS A 153 -29.89 -21.85 -5.22
C CYS A 153 -31.39 -21.64 -4.96
N PRO A 154 -31.96 -22.13 -3.84
CA PRO A 154 -33.39 -22.04 -3.57
C PRO A 154 -33.91 -20.63 -3.27
N PHE A 155 -33.02 -19.64 -3.03
CA PHE A 155 -33.41 -18.28 -2.66
C PHE A 155 -32.50 -17.22 -3.31
N ASN A 156 -33.13 -16.17 -3.85
CA ASN A 156 -32.48 -15.03 -4.47
C ASN A 156 -32.24 -13.92 -3.41
N VAL A 157 -31.12 -14.00 -2.68
CA VAL A 157 -30.78 -13.09 -1.56
C VAL A 157 -30.21 -11.73 -2.00
N SER A 158 -30.14 -11.46 -3.31
CA SER A 158 -29.63 -10.21 -3.88
C SER A 158 -30.69 -9.10 -4.02
N VAL A 159 -31.97 -9.39 -3.73
CA VAL A 159 -33.00 -8.36 -3.62
C VAL A 159 -33.08 -7.92 -2.15
N THR A 160 -32.47 -6.78 -1.82
CA THR A 160 -32.79 -6.09 -0.57
C THR A 160 -34.28 -5.75 -0.58
N PRO A 161 -35.10 -6.24 0.38
CA PRO A 161 -36.47 -5.79 0.48
C PRO A 161 -36.49 -4.26 0.64
N PRO A 162 -37.47 -3.57 0.03
CA PRO A 162 -37.62 -2.13 0.23
C PRO A 162 -37.70 -1.83 1.73
N PRO A 163 -37.11 -0.71 2.19
CA PRO A 163 -37.22 -0.31 3.59
C PRO A 163 -38.71 -0.27 3.98
N PRO A 164 -39.08 -0.76 5.19
CA PRO A 164 -40.44 -0.65 5.66
C PRO A 164 -40.88 0.83 5.62
N PRO A 165 -42.13 1.12 5.23
CA PRO A 165 -42.64 2.49 5.29
C PRO A 165 -42.49 3.02 6.72
N PRO A 166 -42.17 4.32 6.91
CA PRO A 166 -42.14 4.91 8.24
C PRO A 166 -43.49 4.67 8.90
N ASP A 167 -43.47 4.02 10.06
CA ASP A 167 -44.65 3.84 10.91
C ASP A 167 -45.29 5.20 11.15
N LEU A 168 -46.37 5.45 10.43
CA LEU A 168 -47.19 6.63 10.57
C LEU A 168 -48.32 6.27 11.52
N ASP A 169 -48.03 6.11 12.81
CA ASP A 169 -49.06 6.11 13.86
C ASP A 169 -48.49 6.38 15.27
N LYS A 170 -48.86 7.57 15.77
CA LYS A 170 -48.95 8.06 17.17
C LYS A 170 -47.69 8.40 17.97
#